data_AF-A0A2U2M7H4-F1
#
_entry.id   AF-A0A2U2M7H4-F1
#
_cell.length_a   1.000
_cell.length_b   1.000
_cell.length_c   1.000
_cell.angle_alpha   90.00
_cell.angle_beta   90.00
_cell.angle_gamma   90.00
#
_symmetry.space_group_name_H-M   'P 1'
#
loop_
_entity.id
_entity.type
_entity.pdbx_description
1 polymer ?
#
loop_
_entity_poly.entity_id
_entity_poly.type
_entity_poly.pdbx_seq_one_letter_code
_entity_poly.pdbx_strand_id
1 'polypeptide(L)'
;MKDIVLLKEEKQILKTLIELDKQNKIGELRYFYKKYGHSDCWFYISRLKNYNLVETGNSKYFEGAGVNAIKLTTYGKNHFKITFAKFKYFFFRSIFLPAAVSFLVTIATLLIQTLVSKLL
;
A
#
# COMPACT_ATOMS: atom_id res chain seq x y z
N MET A 1 -12.39 -2.62 -17.57
CA MET A 1 -11.00 -3.12 -17.39
C MET A 1 -9.96 -2.01 -17.29
N LYS A 2 -10.05 -0.91 -18.06
CA LYS A 2 -9.09 0.21 -17.95
C LYS A 2 -9.03 0.83 -16.54
N ASP A 3 -10.16 1.03 -15.87
CA ASP A 3 -10.20 1.64 -14.52
C ASP A 3 -9.45 0.84 -13.44
N ILE A 4 -9.44 -0.49 -13.55
CA ILE A 4 -8.74 -1.38 -12.60
C ILE A 4 -7.22 -1.27 -12.77
N VAL A 5 -6.74 -1.16 -14.02
CA VAL A 5 -5.32 -0.96 -14.33
C VAL A 5 -4.86 0.42 -13.83
N LEU A 6 -5.67 1.46 -14.04
CA LEU A 6 -5.37 2.83 -13.59
C LEU A 6 -5.25 2.91 -12.06
N LEU A 7 -6.15 2.25 -11.32
CA LEU A 7 -6.11 2.18 -9.85
C LEU A 7 -4.86 1.48 -9.31
N LYS A 8 -4.32 0.49 -10.04
CA LYS A 8 -3.13 -0.25 -9.65
C LYS A 8 -1.88 0.64 -9.69
N GLU A 9 -1.72 1.43 -10.74
CA GLU A 9 -0.54 2.28 -10.91
C GLU A 9 -0.54 3.49 -9.95
N GLU A 10 -1.69 4.13 -9.76
CA GLU A 10 -1.88 5.17 -8.75
C GLU A 10 -1.52 4.67 -7.35
N LYS A 11 -1.99 3.46 -6.99
CA LYS A 11 -1.65 2.82 -5.71
C LYS A 11 -0.16 2.54 -5.58
N GLN A 12 0.50 2.14 -6.68
CA GLN A 12 1.92 1.84 -6.66
C GLN A 12 2.77 3.10 -6.50
N ILE A 13 2.40 4.20 -7.15
CA ILE A 13 3.02 5.52 -6.94
C ILE A 13 2.88 5.95 -5.47
N LEU A 14 1.66 5.91 -4.91
CA LEU A 14 1.42 6.25 -3.51
C LEU A 14 2.24 5.38 -2.55
N LYS A 15 2.33 4.06 -2.80
CA LYS A 15 3.13 3.15 -1.98
C LYS A 15 4.61 3.54 -2.00
N THR A 16 5.17 3.85 -3.17
CA THR A 16 6.56 4.29 -3.28
C THR A 16 6.80 5.59 -2.53
N LEU A 17 5.91 6.57 -2.65
CA LEU A 17 6.04 7.84 -1.94
C LEU A 17 5.99 7.68 -0.42
N ILE A 18 5.27 6.69 0.09
CA ILE A 18 5.22 6.40 1.54
C ILE A 18 6.53 5.81 2.04
N GLU A 19 7.13 4.90 1.28
CA GLU A 19 8.43 4.34 1.64
C GLU A 19 9.52 5.42 1.62
N LEU A 20 9.42 6.38 0.70
CA LEU A 20 10.30 7.56 0.70
C LEU A 20 10.02 8.47 1.90
N ASP A 21 8.76 8.75 2.22
CA ASP A 21 8.38 9.59 3.38
C ASP A 21 8.86 8.98 4.71
N LYS A 22 8.78 7.65 4.88
CA LYS A 22 9.36 6.95 6.05
C LYS A 22 10.87 7.12 6.18
N GLN A 23 11.56 7.33 5.06
CA GLN A 23 13.00 7.58 5.01
C GLN A 23 13.33 9.08 5.05
N ASN A 24 12.34 9.96 5.27
CA ASN A 24 12.46 11.42 5.13
C ASN A 24 13.01 11.86 3.76
N LYS A 25 12.71 11.09 2.70
CA LYS A 25 13.10 11.38 1.32
C LYS A 25 11.90 11.88 0.52
N ILE A 26 12.21 12.65 -0.52
CA ILE A 26 11.23 13.18 -1.47
C ILE A 26 11.30 12.35 -2.76
N GLY A 27 10.16 12.19 -3.44
CA GLY A 27 10.11 11.50 -4.73
C GLY A 27 10.56 12.40 -5.86
N GLU A 28 11.40 11.89 -6.74
CA GLU A 28 11.75 12.55 -8.00
C GLU A 28 10.80 12.10 -9.12
N LEU A 29 10.20 13.04 -9.84
CA LEU A 29 9.28 12.71 -10.93
C LEU A 29 9.96 11.90 -12.04
N ARG A 30 11.27 12.13 -12.26
CA ARG A 30 12.08 11.38 -13.23
C ARG A 30 12.08 9.87 -12.98
N TYR A 31 12.08 9.45 -11.72
CA TYR A 31 12.03 8.03 -11.35
C TYR A 31 10.74 7.38 -11.86
N PHE A 32 9.61 8.06 -11.69
CA PHE A 32 8.30 7.57 -12.11
C PHE A 32 8.13 7.63 -13.64
N TYR A 33 8.68 8.67 -14.30
CA TYR A 33 8.69 8.78 -15.76
C TYR A 33 9.42 7.63 -16.43
N LYS A 34 10.56 7.18 -15.87
CA LYS A 34 11.30 6.03 -16.40
C LYS A 34 10.49 4.73 -16.33
N LYS A 35 9.61 4.59 -15.34
CA LYS A 35 8.84 3.37 -15.10
C LYS A 35 7.56 3.29 -15.94
N TYR A 36 6.84 4.40 -16.06
CA TYR A 36 5.51 4.41 -16.69
C TYR A 36 5.45 5.13 -18.04
N GLY A 37 6.53 5.82 -18.43
CA GLY A 37 6.48 6.77 -19.54
C GLY A 37 5.95 8.14 -19.09
N HIS A 38 6.36 9.19 -19.80
CA HIS A 38 6.09 10.57 -19.38
C HIS A 38 4.60 10.91 -19.38
N SER A 39 3.87 10.53 -20.43
CA SER A 39 2.43 10.82 -20.59
C SER A 39 1.58 10.14 -19.51
N ASP A 40 1.74 8.83 -19.34
CA ASP A 40 0.93 8.05 -18.40
C ASP A 40 1.24 8.43 -16.95
N CYS A 41 2.52 8.67 -16.64
CA CYS A 41 2.91 9.13 -15.32
C CYS A 41 2.30 10.49 -14.98
N TRP A 42 2.34 11.45 -15.92
CA TRP A 42 1.72 12.76 -15.72
C TRP A 42 0.21 12.65 -15.51
N PHE A 43 -0.46 11.74 -16.24
CA PHE A 43 -1.88 11.45 -16.04
C PHE A 43 -2.16 10.95 -14.61
N TYR A 44 -1.42 9.95 -14.12
CA TYR A 44 -1.59 9.42 -12.76
C TYR A 44 -1.32 10.46 -11.68
N ILE A 45 -0.25 11.24 -11.83
CA ILE A 45 0.11 12.28 -10.86
C ILE A 45 -0.94 13.39 -10.84
N SER A 46 -1.43 13.81 -12.00
CA SER A 46 -2.49 14.83 -12.10
C SER A 46 -3.76 14.38 -11.39
N ARG A 47 -4.16 13.11 -11.53
CA ARG A 47 -5.29 12.55 -10.78
C ARG A 47 -5.04 12.54 -9.28
N LEU A 48 -3.89 12.03 -8.84
CA LEU A 48 -3.53 12.01 -7.41
C LEU A 48 -3.51 13.42 -6.81
N LYS A 49 -3.07 14.43 -7.58
CA LYS A 49 -3.09 15.84 -7.19
C LYS A 49 -4.51 16.39 -7.10
N ASN A 50 -5.38 16.05 -8.06
CA ASN A 50 -6.80 16.43 -8.02
C ASN A 50 -7.54 15.84 -6.81
N TYR A 51 -7.13 14.65 -6.34
CA TYR A 51 -7.61 14.06 -5.10
C TYR A 51 -6.92 14.60 -3.83
N ASN A 52 -6.05 15.60 -3.97
CA ASN A 52 -5.27 16.19 -2.88
C ASN A 52 -4.40 15.18 -2.12
N LEU A 53 -3.98 14.08 -2.76
CA LEU A 53 -3.16 13.03 -2.13
C LEU A 53 -1.66 13.33 -2.25
N VAL A 54 -1.26 14.06 -3.30
CA VAL A 54 0.13 14.42 -3.58
C VAL A 54 0.26 15.88 -3.98
N GLU A 55 1.43 16.44 -3.69
CA GLU A 55 1.87 17.74 -4.15
C GLU A 55 3.10 17.57 -5.05
N THR A 56 3.17 18.42 -6.07
CA THR A 56 4.30 18.48 -7.01
C THR A 56 4.89 19.86 -6.99
N GLY A 57 6.20 19.99 -7.07
CA GLY A 57 6.80 21.31 -7.27
C GLY A 57 8.29 21.25 -7.50
N ASN A 58 8.89 22.44 -7.57
CA ASN A 58 10.32 22.55 -7.78
C ASN A 58 11.07 22.29 -6.48
N SER A 59 12.01 21.35 -6.54
CA SER A 59 13.28 21.27 -5.82
C SER A 59 13.60 22.36 -4.79
N LYS A 60 13.62 23.64 -5.18
CA LYS A 60 13.94 24.76 -4.27
C LYS A 60 12.97 24.90 -3.09
N TYR A 61 11.77 24.37 -3.22
CA TYR A 61 10.71 24.37 -2.19
C TYR A 61 10.60 23.03 -1.45
N PHE A 62 11.46 22.06 -1.78
CA PHE A 62 11.43 20.69 -1.28
C PHE A 62 12.86 20.24 -0.93
N GLU A 63 13.21 20.17 0.36
CA GLU A 63 14.55 19.78 0.81
C GLU A 63 15.02 18.47 0.14
N GLY A 64 16.11 18.54 -0.65
CA GLY A 64 16.88 17.37 -1.07
C GLY A 64 16.62 16.74 -2.44
N ALA A 65 15.89 17.37 -3.38
CA ALA A 65 15.73 16.80 -4.74
C ALA A 65 15.88 17.86 -5.83
N GLY A 66 16.67 17.60 -6.88
CA GLY A 66 16.81 18.45 -8.07
C GLY A 66 15.67 18.20 -9.08
N VAL A 67 15.11 19.31 -9.60
CA VAL A 67 14.10 19.45 -10.67
C VAL A 67 12.89 18.48 -10.63
N ASN A 68 11.68 19.03 -10.43
CA ASN A 68 10.39 18.33 -10.44
C ASN A 68 10.26 17.21 -9.39
N ALA A 69 9.90 17.61 -8.17
CA ALA A 69 9.67 16.75 -7.03
C ALA A 69 8.17 16.43 -6.84
N ILE A 70 7.91 15.30 -6.17
CA ILE A 70 6.58 14.86 -5.75
C ILE A 70 6.63 14.39 -4.28
N LYS A 71 5.65 14.80 -3.49
CA LYS A 71 5.52 14.47 -2.07
C LYS A 71 4.06 14.15 -1.72
N LEU A 72 3.84 13.35 -0.67
CA LEU A 72 2.52 13.15 -0.10
C LEU A 72 2.08 14.37 0.71
N THR A 73 0.83 14.77 0.53
CA THR A 73 0.19 15.76 1.42
C THR A 73 -0.13 15.14 2.77
N THR A 74 -0.40 15.97 3.78
CA THR A 74 -0.92 15.49 5.07
C THR A 74 -2.20 14.65 4.90
N TYR A 75 -3.07 15.06 3.98
CA TYR A 75 -4.29 14.32 3.64
C TYR A 75 -3.96 12.96 3.01
N GLY A 76 -3.06 12.92 2.03
CA GLY A 76 -2.64 11.67 1.37
C GLY A 76 -2.02 10.67 2.34
N LYS A 77 -1.22 11.14 3.30
CA LYS A 77 -0.67 10.31 4.39
C LYS A 77 -1.78 9.70 5.24
N ASN A 78 -2.76 10.50 5.66
CA ASN A 78 -3.87 10.02 6.49
C ASN A 78 -4.81 9.08 5.73
N HIS A 79 -5.15 9.42 4.49
CA HIS A 79 -5.97 8.59 3.60
C HIS A 79 -5.34 7.20 3.43
N PHE A 80 -4.03 7.14 3.21
CA PHE A 80 -3.35 5.85 3.09
C PHE A 80 -3.28 5.10 4.41
N LYS A 81 -2.97 5.75 5.54
CA LYS A 81 -2.99 5.10 6.87
C LYS A 81 -4.34 4.43 7.15
N ILE A 82 -5.44 5.14 6.90
CA ILE A 82 -6.81 4.63 7.11
C ILE A 82 -7.11 3.48 6.14
N THR A 83 -6.78 3.63 4.85
CA THR A 83 -7.06 2.62 3.83
C THR A 83 -6.24 1.34 4.04
N PHE A 84 -4.97 1.48 4.43
CA PHE A 84 -4.07 0.36 4.67
C PHE A 84 -4.40 -0.36 5.99
N ALA A 85 -4.79 0.37 7.04
CA ALA A 85 -5.28 -0.22 8.28
C ALA A 85 -6.56 -1.05 8.03
N LYS A 86 -7.50 -0.52 7.25
CA LYS A 86 -8.72 -1.25 6.84
C LYS A 86 -8.38 -2.50 6.03
N PHE A 87 -7.41 -2.42 5.11
CA PHE A 87 -6.99 -3.58 4.31
C PHE A 87 -6.32 -4.67 5.16
N LYS A 88 -5.42 -4.29 6.07
CA LYS A 88 -4.75 -5.24 6.99
C LYS A 88 -5.77 -5.95 7.89
N TYR A 89 -6.73 -5.20 8.43
CA TYR A 89 -7.80 -5.73 9.26
C TYR A 89 -8.72 -6.69 8.49
N PHE A 90 -9.07 -6.33 7.25
CA PHE A 90 -9.89 -7.17 6.37
C PHE A 90 -9.20 -8.48 5.98
N PHE A 91 -7.91 -8.43 5.62
CA PHE A 91 -7.13 -9.62 5.26
C PHE A 91 -6.94 -10.56 6.45
N PHE A 92 -6.68 -10.00 7.64
CA PHE A 92 -6.53 -10.80 8.85
C PHE A 92 -7.83 -11.51 9.22
N ARG A 93 -8.96 -10.80 9.18
CA ARG A 93 -10.27 -11.37 9.57
C ARG A 93 -10.81 -12.37 8.55
N SER A 94 -10.55 -12.18 7.26
CA SER A 94 -11.18 -12.97 6.19
C SER A 94 -10.37 -14.21 5.80
N ILE A 95 -9.05 -14.21 6.00
CA ILE A 95 -8.18 -15.29 5.51
C ILE A 95 -7.38 -15.92 6.64
N PHE A 96 -6.69 -15.11 7.45
CA PHE A 96 -5.82 -15.64 8.51
C PHE A 96 -6.60 -16.18 9.71
N LEU A 97 -7.66 -15.48 10.14
CA LEU A 97 -8.45 -15.89 11.29
C LEU A 97 -9.18 -17.22 11.06
N PRO A 98 -9.85 -17.47 9.92
CA PRO A 98 -10.47 -18.78 9.65
C PRO A 98 -9.44 -19.91 9.53
N ALA A 99 -8.29 -19.66 8.90
CA ALA A 99 -7.22 -20.64 8.78
C ALA A 99 -6.63 -21.03 10.14
N ALA A 100 -6.41 -20.05 11.03
CA ALA A 100 -5.93 -20.30 12.39
C ALA A 100 -6.94 -21.08 13.24
N VAL A 101 -8.24 -20.75 13.14
CA VAL A 101 -9.31 -21.49 13.82
C VAL A 101 -9.38 -22.92 13.31
N SER A 102 -9.33 -23.14 11.99
CA SER A 102 -9.34 -24.48 11.41
C SER A 102 -8.14 -25.30 11.88
N PHE A 103 -6.94 -24.71 11.94
CA PHE A 103 -5.74 -25.39 12.41
C PHE A 103 -5.82 -25.80 13.88
N LEU A 104 -6.29 -24.90 14.76
CA LEU A 104 -6.49 -25.20 16.18
C LEU A 104 -7.53 -26.30 16.40
N VAL A 105 -8.63 -26.27 15.65
CA VAL A 105 -9.66 -27.33 15.69
C VAL A 105 -9.05 -28.66 15.26
N THR A 106 -8.30 -28.70 14.16
CA THR A 106 -7.64 -29.92 13.68
C THR A 106 -6.69 -30.51 14.72
N ILE A 107 -5.85 -29.68 15.36
CA ILE A 107 -4.95 -30.11 16.44
C ILE A 107 -5.73 -30.66 17.63
N ALA A 108 -6.80 -29.96 18.05
CA ALA A 108 -7.63 -30.40 19.16
C ALA A 108 -8.27 -31.76 18.87
N THR A 109 -8.83 -31.97 17.67
CA THR A 109 -9.37 -33.27 17.26
C THR A 109 -8.32 -34.37 17.23
N LEU A 110 -7.09 -34.07 16.76
CA LEU A 110 -6.00 -35.04 16.74
C LEU A 110 -5.56 -35.44 18.16
N LEU A 111 -5.49 -34.47 19.08
CA LEU A 111 -5.16 -34.71 20.49
C LEU A 111 -6.23 -35.55 21.19
N ILE A 112 -7.51 -35.24 20.94
CA ILE A 112 -8.62 -36.03 21.49
C ILE A 112 -8.59 -37.45 20.93
N GLN A 113 -8.40 -37.63 19.62
CA GLN A 113 -8.29 -38.95 19.01
C GLN A 113 -7.13 -39.76 19.60
N THR A 114 -5.94 -39.17 19.70
CA THR A 114 -4.76 -39.86 20.25
C THR A 114 -4.91 -40.21 21.73
N LEU A 115 -5.63 -39.40 22.52
CA LEU A 115 -5.96 -39.72 23.91
C LEU A 115 -6.98 -40.85 24.02
N VAL A 116 -8.06 -40.80 23.22
CA VAL A 116 -9.11 -41.84 23.22
C VAL A 116 -8.57 -43.18 22.73
N SER A 117 -7.74 -43.18 21.69
CA SER A 117 -7.10 -44.41 21.17
C SER A 117 -6.06 -45.03 22.10
N LYS A 118 -5.61 -44.31 23.13
CA LYS A 118 -4.73 -44.85 24.19
C LYS A 118 -5.50 -45.35 25.41
N LEU A 119 -6.78 -45.00 25.51
CA LEU A 119 -7.67 -45.35 26.63
C LEU A 119 -8.55 -46.59 26.33
N LEU A 120 -8.76 -46.90 25.05
CA LEU A 120 -9.33 -48.14 24.53
C LEU A 120 -8.24 -49.18 24.29
#